data_AF-A0A945FV71-F1
#
_entry.id   AF-A0A945FV71-F1
#
_cell.length_a   1.000
_cell.length_b   1.000
_cell.length_c   1.000
_cell.angle_alpha   90.00
_cell.angle_beta   90.00
_cell.angle_gamma   90.00
#
_symmetry.space_group_name_H-M   'P 1'
#
loop_
_entity.id
_entity.type
_entity.pdbx_description
1 polymer ?
#
loop_
_entity_poly.entity_id
_entity_poly.type
_entity_poly.pdbx_seq_one_letter_code
_entity_poly.pdbx_strand_id
1 'polypeptide(L)' 'MNCRWIWIILMPIWLAGSCETRLTTFYVKAGNSEELKIQAFERCGRHYRVLAYQDDTAHIECLKKTD' A
#
# COMPACT_ATOMS: atom_id res chain seq x y z
N MET A 1 -11.83 28.89 -33.10
CA MET A 1 -12.53 27.92 -32.24
C MET A 1 -11.82 27.85 -30.90
N ASN A 2 -12.59 27.86 -29.83
CA ASN A 2 -12.23 28.36 -28.50
C ASN A 2 -11.10 27.58 -27.79
N CYS A 3 -9.88 28.12 -27.73
CA CYS A 3 -8.77 27.62 -26.88
C CYS A 3 -9.13 27.53 -25.39
N ARG A 4 -10.22 28.20 -24.97
CA ARG A 4 -10.73 28.21 -23.60
C ARG A 4 -11.31 26.86 -23.14
N TRP A 5 -11.72 25.99 -24.06
CA TRP A 5 -12.29 24.67 -23.72
C TRP A 5 -11.22 23.62 -23.44
N ILE A 6 -10.04 23.73 -24.05
CA ILE A 6 -8.92 22.80 -23.85
C ILE A 6 -8.43 22.87 -22.41
N TRP A 7 -8.38 24.06 -21.82
CA TRP A 7 -7.99 24.27 -20.42
C TRP A 7 -8.98 23.64 -19.42
N ILE A 8 -10.27 23.62 -19.75
CA ILE A 8 -11.32 23.05 -18.88
C ILE A 8 -11.20 21.52 -18.82
N ILE A 9 -10.70 20.89 -19.89
CA ILE A 9 -10.53 19.43 -19.98
C ILE A 9 -9.17 19.00 -19.39
N LEU A 10 -8.15 19.85 -19.44
CA LEU A 10 -6.81 19.54 -18.92
C LEU A 10 -6.74 19.59 -17.38
N MET A 11 -7.52 20.47 -16.74
CA MET A 11 -7.52 20.66 -15.29
C MET A 11 -7.90 19.40 -14.48
N PRO A 12 -8.96 18.63 -14.81
CA PRO A 12 -9.34 17.43 -14.03
C PRO A 12 -8.35 16.27 -14.16
N ILE A 13 -7.57 16.19 -15.24
CA ILE A 13 -6.59 15.11 -15.47
C ILE A 13 -5.42 15.21 -14.48
N TRP A 14 -5.07 16.42 -14.04
CA TRP A 14 -4.01 16.64 -13.06
C TRP A 14 -4.40 16.16 -11.65
N LEU A 15 -5.69 16.20 -11.30
CA LEU A 15 -6.18 15.76 -9.99
C LEU A 15 -6.39 14.24 -9.88
N ALA A 16 -6.46 13.51 -11.00
CA ALA A 16 -6.61 12.06 -11.00
C ALA A 16 -5.29 11.30 -10.70
N GLY A 17 -4.15 11.99 -10.70
CA GLY A 17 -2.82 11.39 -10.56
C GLY A 17 -2.36 11.05 -9.13
N SER A 18 -3.12 11.42 -8.10
CA SER A 18 -2.73 11.18 -6.69
C SER A 18 -3.56 10.13 -5.96
N CYS A 19 -4.22 9.22 -6.69
CA CYS A 19 -4.82 8.03 -6.07
C CYS A 19 -3.78 6.90 -5.94
N GLU A 20 -2.69 7.16 -5.19
CA GLU A 20 -1.88 6.08 -4.62
C GLU A 20 -2.46 5.75 -3.24
N THR A 21 -3.59 5.05 -3.18
CA THR A 21 -3.96 4.29 -1.98
C THR A 21 -3.00 3.11 -1.84
N ARG A 22 -1.73 3.38 -1.51
CA ARG A 22 -0.86 2.37 -0.92
C ARG A 22 -1.39 2.12 0.48
N LEU A 23 -2.37 1.22 0.61
CA LEU A 23 -2.56 0.52 1.88
C LEU A 23 -1.29 -0.29 2.12
N THR A 24 -0.31 0.31 2.80
CA THR A 24 0.92 -0.37 3.23
C THR A 24 0.64 -1.35 4.36
N THR A 25 -0.54 -1.32 4.95
CA THR A 25 -0.93 -2.16 6.09
C THR A 25 -1.94 -3.22 5.70
N PHE A 26 -1.72 -4.47 6.11
CA PHE A 26 -2.64 -5.59 5.89
C PHE A 26 -2.64 -6.57 7.06
N TYR A 27 -3.76 -7.29 7.20
CA TYR A 27 -3.92 -8.31 8.21
C TYR A 27 -3.70 -9.69 7.58
N VAL A 28 -2.93 -10.54 8.25
CA VAL A 28 -2.67 -11.92 7.82
C VAL A 28 -2.98 -12.84 8.98
N LYS A 29 -3.81 -13.85 8.73
CA LYS A 29 -4.00 -14.97 9.64
C LYS A 29 -2.90 -15.99 9.41
N ALA A 30 -2.10 -16.28 10.43
CA ALA A 30 -1.07 -17.31 10.41
C ALA A 30 -1.01 -17.98 11.78
N GLY A 31 -1.06 -19.31 11.80
CA GLY A 31 -0.98 -20.09 13.05
C GLY A 31 0.44 -20.18 13.62
N ASN A 32 1.46 -19.80 12.83
CA ASN A 32 2.84 -19.73 13.28
C ASN A 32 3.53 -18.45 12.76
N SER A 33 4.42 -17.92 13.58
CA SER A 33 5.27 -16.76 13.30
C SER A 33 6.18 -16.95 12.07
N GLU A 34 6.48 -18.18 11.66
CA GLU A 34 7.27 -18.47 10.45
C GLU A 34 6.48 -18.26 9.15
N GLU A 35 5.26 -18.82 9.07
CA GLU A 35 4.34 -18.60 7.93
C GLU A 35 4.02 -17.11 7.75
N LEU A 36 3.92 -16.40 8.87
CA LEU A 36 3.68 -14.97 8.90
C LEU A 36 4.81 -14.17 8.25
N LYS A 37 6.07 -14.51 8.57
CA LYS A 37 7.24 -13.88 7.98
C LYS A 37 7.34 -14.18 6.49
N ILE A 38 6.98 -15.39 6.07
CA ILE A 38 6.97 -15.78 4.64
C ILE A 38 5.93 -14.97 3.88
N GLN A 39 4.68 -14.89 4.36
CA GLN A 39 3.64 -14.08 3.73
C GLN A 39 3.97 -12.57 3.71
N ALA A 40 4.53 -12.05 4.81
CA ALA A 40 4.99 -10.66 4.87
C ALA A 40 6.11 -10.40 3.86
N PHE A 41 7.06 -11.33 3.74
CA PHE A 41 8.17 -11.23 2.82
C PHE A 41 7.73 -11.36 1.35
N GLU A 42 6.78 -12.22 1.04
CA GLU A 42 6.25 -12.37 -0.32
C GLU A 42 5.53 -11.10 -0.80
N ARG A 43 4.83 -10.40 0.10
CA ARG A 43 4.09 -9.16 -0.25
C ARG A 43 4.93 -7.89 -0.19
N CYS A 44 5.73 -7.70 0.85
CA CYS A 44 6.50 -6.47 1.08
C CYS A 44 7.98 -6.60 0.71
N GLY A 45 8.47 -7.80 0.41
CA GLY A 45 9.90 -8.08 0.33
C GLY A 45 10.58 -8.00 1.68
N ARG A 46 11.81 -7.48 1.70
CA ARG A 46 12.65 -7.44 2.91
C ARG A 46 12.28 -6.31 3.90
N HIS A 47 11.40 -5.39 3.50
CA HIS A 47 11.06 -4.20 4.27
C HIS A 47 9.60 -4.28 4.76
N TYR A 48 9.40 -4.99 5.86
CA TYR A 48 8.12 -5.05 6.56
C TYR A 48 8.30 -4.89 8.07
N ARG A 49 7.25 -4.43 8.73
CA ARG A 49 7.15 -4.31 10.19
C ARG A 49 5.87 -5.01 10.65
N VAL A 50 5.99 -5.85 11.67
CA VAL A 50 4.83 -6.42 12.35
C VAL A 50 4.40 -5.43 13.44
N LEU A 51 3.19 -4.90 13.33
CA LEU A 51 2.63 -3.91 14.26
C LEU A 51 2.00 -4.57 15.49
N ALA A 52 1.25 -5.65 15.27
CA ALA A 52 0.55 -6.37 16.32
C ALA A 52 0.33 -7.83 15.92
N TYR A 53 0.21 -8.71 16.91
CA TYR A 53 -0.18 -10.11 16.77
C TYR A 53 -1.29 -10.39 17.78
N GLN A 54 -2.46 -10.82 17.31
CA GLN A 54 -3.62 -11.09 18.16
C GLN A 54 -4.42 -12.26 17.57
N ASP A 55 -4.69 -13.29 18.37
CA ASP A 55 -5.52 -14.45 18.00
C ASP A 55 -5.21 -15.00 16.59
N ASP A 56 -3.94 -15.35 16.38
CA ASP A 56 -3.41 -15.88 15.10
C ASP A 56 -3.50 -14.93 13.91
N THR A 57 -3.76 -13.64 14.14
CA THR A 57 -3.79 -12.60 13.12
C THR A 57 -2.71 -11.57 13.41
N ALA A 58 -1.80 -11.34 12.46
CA ALA A 58 -0.89 -10.21 12.53
C ALA A 58 -1.31 -9.07 11.65
N HIS A 59 -1.07 -7.88 12.18
CA HIS A 59 -1.10 -6.65 11.44
C HIS A 59 0.32 -6.34 10.95
N ILE A 60 0.50 -6.34 9.64
CA ILE A 60 1.80 -6.12 8.99
C ILE A 60 1.74 -4.84 8.18
N GLU A 61 2.82 -4.06 8.27
CA GLU A 61 3.05 -2.85 7.49
C GLU A 61 4.26 -3.05 6.54
N CYS A 62 4.07 -2.84 5.25
CA CYS A 62 5.16 -2.72 4.28
C CYS A 62 5.83 -1.35 4.45
N LEU A 63 7.10 -1.36 4.87
CA LEU A 63 7.91 -0.15 4.87
C LEU A 63 8.39 0.07 3.43
N LYS A 64 7.86 1.10 2.77
CA LYS A 64 8.37 1.52 1.46
C LYS A 64 9.85 1.86 1.65
N LYS A 65 10.73 1.31 0.80
CA LYS A 65 12.17 1.55 0.85
C LYS A 65 12.39 3.07 0.84
N THR A 66 12.76 3.64 1.98
CA THR A 66 13.21 5.03 2.08
C THR A 66 14.61 5.04 1.47
N ASP A 67 14.72 5.61 0.28
CA ASP A 67 16.00 6.01 -0.32
C ASP A 67 16.54 7.22 0.45
#